data_AF-A0AA44DNY5-F1
#
_entry.id   AF-A0AA44DNY5-F1
#
_cell.length_a   1.000
_cell.length_b   1.000
_cell.length_c   1.000
_cell.angle_alpha   90.00
_cell.angle_beta   90.00
_cell.angle_gamma   90.00
#
_symmetry.space_group_name_H-M   'P 1'
#
loop_
_entity.id
_entity.type
_entity.pdbx_description
1 polymer ?
#
loop_
_entity_poly.entity_id
_entity_poly.type
_entity_poly.pdbx_seq_one_letter_code
_entity_poly.pdbx_strand_id
1 'polypeptide(L)'
;MNNIVVICEDINCGNKLQESAKEFNYNIEFEIQNEDTIINEISEKDIKDARAVLFVINRGIEEVNEIERFIDVEYYEVEPCIALENPKQVISEIIADLN
;
A
#
# COMPACT_ATOMS: atom_id res chain seq x y z
N MET A 1 5.10 14.25 -5.71
CA MET A 1 3.75 14.19 -5.12
C MET A 1 3.86 13.25 -3.91
N ASN A 2 3.21 13.54 -2.78
CA ASN A 2 3.29 12.64 -1.62
C ASN A 2 2.32 11.48 -1.82
N ASN A 3 2.74 10.46 -2.57
CA ASN A 3 1.92 9.30 -2.91
C ASN A 3 2.53 8.03 -2.31
N ILE A 4 1.70 7.17 -1.74
CA ILE A 4 2.05 5.80 -1.33
C ILE A 4 1.12 4.87 -2.10
N VAL A 5 1.69 3.87 -2.75
CA VAL A 5 0.93 2.78 -3.38
C VAL A 5 0.66 1.72 -2.32
N VAL A 6 -0.56 1.19 -2.25
CA VAL A 6 -0.94 0.15 -1.28
C VAL A 6 -1.43 -1.08 -2.02
N ILE A 7 -0.90 -2.25 -1.64
CA ILE A 7 -1.38 -3.55 -2.10
C ILE A 7 -2.11 -4.20 -0.94
N CYS A 8 -3.41 -4.45 -1.07
CA CYS A 8 -4.21 -5.05 0.01
C CYS A 8 -5.15 -6.14 -0.50
N GLU A 9 -5.68 -6.96 0.40
CA GLU A 9 -6.57 -8.09 0.02
C GLU A 9 -8.06 -7.71 -0.01
N ASP A 10 -8.40 -6.55 0.55
CA ASP A 10 -9.78 -6.08 0.65
C ASP A 10 -9.91 -4.55 0.49
N ILE A 11 -11.09 -4.11 0.02
CA ILE A 11 -11.37 -2.69 -0.25
C ILE A 11 -11.46 -1.84 1.03
N ASN A 12 -11.85 -2.42 2.15
CA ASN A 12 -12.01 -1.70 3.40
C ASN A 12 -10.64 -1.29 3.96
N CYS A 13 -9.64 -2.16 3.84
CA CYS A 13 -8.25 -1.85 4.17
C CYS A 13 -7.72 -0.65 3.36
N GLY A 14 -7.83 -0.71 2.02
CA GLY A 14 -7.41 0.38 1.14
C GLY A 14 -8.10 1.71 1.47
N ASN A 15 -9.42 1.68 1.70
CA ASN A 15 -10.19 2.88 2.07
C ASN A 15 -9.75 3.48 3.41
N LYS A 16 -9.56 2.66 4.46
CA LYS A 16 -9.13 3.14 5.79
C LYS A 16 -7.76 3.80 5.76
N LEU A 17 -6.81 3.21 5.04
CA LEU A 17 -5.49 3.78 4.86
C LEU A 17 -5.58 5.09 4.08
N GLN A 18 -6.35 5.11 3.00
CA GLN A 18 -6.54 6.32 2.19
C GLN A 18 -7.18 7.47 2.98
N GLU A 19 -8.19 7.18 3.82
CA GLU A 19 -8.78 8.17 4.71
C GLU A 19 -7.77 8.72 5.71
N SER A 20 -6.96 7.85 6.32
CA SER A 20 -5.95 8.24 7.29
C SER A 20 -4.82 9.07 6.67
N ALA A 21 -4.39 8.75 5.45
CA ALA A 21 -3.33 9.46 4.75
C ALA A 21 -3.68 10.91 4.39
N LYS A 22 -4.97 11.19 4.16
CA LYS A 22 -5.44 12.56 3.90
C LYS A 22 -5.14 13.51 5.05
N GLU A 23 -5.15 13.02 6.30
CA GLU A 23 -4.80 13.84 7.48
C GLU A 23 -3.34 14.29 7.49
N PHE A 24 -2.47 13.56 6.79
CA PHE A 24 -1.04 13.86 6.68
C PHE A 24 -0.66 14.52 5.34
N ASN A 25 -1.65 14.91 4.53
CA ASN A 25 -1.42 15.46 3.19
C ASN A 25 -0.64 14.47 2.26
N TYR A 26 -0.95 13.19 2.41
CA TYR A 26 -0.52 12.11 1.52
C TYR A 26 -1.72 11.56 0.73
N ASN A 27 -1.45 11.19 -0.51
CA ASN A 27 -2.37 10.45 -1.37
C ASN A 27 -2.05 8.95 -1.27
N ILE A 28 -3.10 8.13 -1.35
CA ILE A 28 -2.97 6.70 -1.51
C ILE A 28 -3.75 6.25 -2.74
N GLU A 29 -3.05 5.53 -3.59
CA GLU A 29 -3.62 4.68 -4.63
C GLU A 29 -3.46 3.24 -4.16
N PHE A 30 -4.51 2.44 -4.32
CA PHE A 30 -4.46 1.05 -3.87
C PHE A 30 -5.02 0.11 -4.93
N GLU A 31 -4.34 -1.03 -5.09
CA GLU A 31 -4.86 -2.17 -5.81
C GLU A 31 -5.22 -3.28 -4.82
N ILE A 32 -6.26 -4.01 -5.15
CA ILE A 32 -6.70 -5.17 -4.36
C ILE A 32 -6.17 -6.41 -5.05
N GLN A 33 -5.40 -7.22 -4.34
CA GLN A 33 -4.96 -8.52 -4.80
C GLN A 33 -5.48 -9.62 -3.88
N ASN A 34 -6.30 -10.52 -4.41
CA ASN A 34 -6.77 -11.71 -3.69
C ASN A 34 -6.63 -12.93 -4.60
N GLU A 35 -5.84 -13.91 -4.16
CA GLU A 35 -5.45 -15.08 -4.95
C GLU A 35 -4.92 -14.65 -6.32
N ASP A 36 -5.65 -14.94 -7.40
CA ASP A 36 -5.28 -14.66 -8.80
C ASP A 36 -5.99 -13.41 -9.37
N THR A 37 -6.70 -12.65 -8.55
CA THR A 37 -7.48 -11.48 -9.01
C THR A 37 -6.82 -10.18 -8.58
N ILE A 38 -6.63 -9.26 -9.55
CA ILE A 38 -6.21 -7.88 -9.32
C ILE A 38 -7.38 -6.95 -9.64
N ILE A 39 -7.71 -6.04 -8.72
CA ILE A 39 -8.74 -5.00 -8.90
C ILE A 39 -8.10 -3.64 -8.70
N ASN A 40 -8.42 -2.68 -9.59
CA ASN A 40 -7.80 -1.35 -9.63
C ASN A 40 -6.28 -1.41 -9.78
N GLU A 41 -5.80 -2.27 -10.69
CA GLU A 41 -4.39 -2.42 -11.01
C GLU A 41 -3.70 -1.06 -11.22
N ILE A 42 -2.60 -0.84 -10.50
CA ILE A 42 -1.84 0.41 -10.56
C ILE A 42 -0.77 0.27 -11.65
N SER A 43 -0.64 1.29 -12.50
CA SER A 43 0.35 1.22 -13.57
C SER A 43 1.78 1.17 -13.02
N GLU A 44 2.69 0.48 -13.71
CA GLU A 44 4.13 0.48 -13.36
C GLU A 44 4.71 1.88 -13.21
N LYS A 45 4.21 2.83 -14.00
CA LYS A 45 4.66 4.21 -13.93
C LYS A 45 4.25 4.84 -12.60
N ASP A 46 3.01 4.66 -12.18
CA ASP A 46 2.50 5.23 -10.93
C ASP A 46 3.16 4.57 -9.72
N ILE A 47 3.51 3.28 -9.81
CA ILE A 47 4.33 2.56 -8.82
C ILE A 47 5.73 3.20 -8.72
N LYS A 48 6.41 3.40 -9.85
CA LYS A 48 7.77 3.98 -9.91
C LYS A 48 7.80 5.45 -9.48
N ASP A 49 6.72 6.19 -9.72
CA ASP A 49 6.57 7.60 -9.33
C ASP A 49 6.13 7.77 -7.85
N ALA A 50 5.73 6.67 -7.18
CA ALA A 50 5.35 6.68 -5.77
C ALA A 50 6.56 6.85 -4.85
N ARG A 51 6.31 7.32 -3.62
CA ARG A 51 7.38 7.43 -2.61
C ARG A 51 7.71 6.09 -1.97
N ALA A 52 6.71 5.22 -1.86
CA ALA A 52 6.84 3.87 -1.33
C ALA A 52 5.65 3.00 -1.75
N VAL A 53 5.83 1.69 -1.62
CA VAL A 53 4.79 0.66 -1.71
C VAL A 53 4.53 0.10 -0.31
N LEU A 54 3.28 0.01 0.11
CA LEU A 54 2.88 -0.64 1.36
C LEU A 54 2.13 -1.93 1.03
N PHE A 55 2.73 -3.06 1.39
CA PHE A 55 2.09 -4.37 1.30
C PHE A 55 1.29 -4.65 2.58
N VAL A 56 0.00 -4.90 2.40
CA VAL A 56 -0.97 -5.18 3.46
C VAL A 56 -1.68 -6.50 3.13
N ILE A 57 -0.97 -7.60 3.32
CA ILE A 57 -1.36 -8.93 2.86
C ILE A 57 -1.15 -9.96 3.97
N ASN A 58 -1.92 -11.05 3.98
CA ASN A 58 -1.80 -12.14 4.95
C ASN A 58 -0.88 -13.28 4.48
N ARG A 59 -0.34 -13.16 3.27
CA ARG A 59 0.57 -14.10 2.62
C ARG A 59 1.96 -13.47 2.41
N GLY A 60 2.95 -14.25 2.00
CA GLY A 60 4.27 -13.69 1.73
C GLY A 60 4.25 -12.70 0.56
N ILE A 61 5.11 -11.67 0.61
CA ILE A 61 5.25 -10.69 -0.49
C ILE A 61 5.60 -11.39 -1.82
N GLU A 62 6.35 -12.50 -1.79
CA GLU A 62 6.69 -13.29 -2.98
C GLU A 62 5.45 -13.89 -3.68
N GLU A 63 4.31 -13.96 -2.99
CA GLU A 63 3.03 -14.46 -3.53
C GLU A 63 2.15 -13.33 -4.09
N VAL A 64 2.60 -12.08 -4.04
CA VAL A 64 1.94 -10.95 -4.71
C VAL A 64 2.03 -11.17 -6.22
N ASN A 65 0.90 -11.05 -6.91
CA ASN A 65 0.86 -11.16 -8.36
C ASN A 65 1.69 -10.04 -8.97
N GLU A 66 2.54 -10.40 -9.93
CA GLU A 66 3.41 -9.48 -10.64
C GLU A 66 4.35 -8.69 -9.70
N ILE A 67 4.86 -9.35 -8.65
CA ILE A 67 5.75 -8.74 -7.65
C ILE A 67 6.94 -7.97 -8.26
N GLU A 68 7.41 -8.38 -9.44
CA GLU A 68 8.48 -7.71 -10.21
C GLU A 68 8.19 -6.23 -10.50
N ARG A 69 6.93 -5.80 -10.50
CA ARG A 69 6.55 -4.37 -10.67
C ARG A 69 6.99 -3.49 -9.51
N PHE A 70 7.25 -4.07 -8.34
CA PHE A 70 7.45 -3.34 -7.09
C PHE A 70 8.89 -3.42 -6.54
N ILE A 71 9.75 -4.27 -7.10
CA ILE A 71 11.09 -4.60 -6.52
C ILE A 71 12.07 -3.43 -6.47
N ASP A 72 11.90 -2.42 -7.33
CA ASP A 72 12.79 -1.26 -7.44
C ASP A 72 12.27 -0.05 -6.63
N VAL A 73 11.23 -0.23 -5.83
CA VAL A 73 10.60 0.83 -5.03
C VAL A 73 10.76 0.50 -3.54
N GLU A 74 11.02 1.52 -2.73
CA GLU A 74 11.03 1.40 -1.27
C GLU A 74 9.70 0.82 -0.80
N TYR A 75 9.74 -0.20 0.06
CA TYR A 75 8.53 -0.89 0.50
C TYR A 75 8.47 -1.12 2.00
N TYR A 76 7.23 -1.19 2.47
CA TYR A 76 6.87 -1.51 3.84
C TYR A 76 5.89 -2.68 3.82
N GLU A 77 5.89 -3.47 4.90
CA GLU A 77 4.99 -4.61 5.07
C GLU A 77 4.27 -4.47 6.41
N VAL A 78 2.98 -4.75 6.42
CA VAL A 78 2.17 -4.75 7.64
C VAL A 78 1.05 -5.77 7.55
N GLU A 79 0.73 -6.42 8.67
CA GLU A 79 -0.42 -7.32 8.71
C GLU A 79 -1.73 -6.54 8.48
N PRO A 80 -2.69 -7.09 7.71
CA PRO A 80 -3.99 -6.47 7.47
C PRO A 80 -4.76 -6.10 8.73
N CYS A 81 -4.67 -6.91 9.80
CA CYS A 81 -5.32 -6.60 11.07
C CYS A 81 -4.82 -5.28 11.66
N ILE A 82 -3.50 -5.02 11.63
CA ILE A 82 -2.88 -3.80 12.14
C ILE A 82 -3.30 -2.60 11.28
N ALA A 83 -3.28 -2.74 9.96
CA ALA A 83 -3.71 -1.68 9.05
C ALA A 83 -5.20 -1.33 9.20
N LEU A 84 -6.05 -2.30 9.53
CA LEU A 84 -7.48 -2.07 9.78
C LEU A 84 -7.75 -1.46 11.15
N GLU A 85 -7.00 -1.85 12.19
CA GLU A 85 -7.18 -1.39 13.57
C GLU A 85 -6.53 -0.02 13.80
N ASN A 86 -5.33 0.21 13.26
CA ASN A 86 -4.50 1.38 13.51
C ASN A 86 -3.94 2.02 12.21
N PRO A 87 -4.77 2.32 11.19
CA PRO A 87 -4.30 2.81 9.89
C PRO A 87 -3.50 4.12 10.01
N LYS A 88 -3.88 5.00 10.94
CA LYS A 88 -3.18 6.26 11.20
C LYS A 88 -1.76 6.05 11.69
N GLN A 89 -1.53 5.07 12.56
CA GLN A 89 -0.20 4.75 13.07
C GLN A 89 0.69 4.25 11.93
N VAL A 90 0.20 3.26 11.17
CA VAL A 90 0.91 2.71 10.00
C VAL A 90 1.36 3.81 9.06
N ILE A 91 0.44 4.68 8.63
CA ILE A 91 0.76 5.78 7.72
C ILE A 91 1.75 6.78 8.36
N SER A 92 1.60 7.09 9.65
CA SER A 92 2.50 8.04 10.32
C SER A 92 3.94 7.51 10.44
N GLU A 93 4.13 6.21 10.65
CA GLU A 93 5.45 5.58 10.75
C GLU A 93 6.16 5.60 9.40
N ILE A 94 5.45 5.25 8.32
CA ILE A 94 5.98 5.32 6.94
C ILE A 94 6.38 6.76 6.60
N ILE A 95 5.51 7.73 6.89
CA ILE A 95 5.78 9.15 6.60
C ILE A 95 6.97 9.67 7.42
N ALA A 96 7.16 9.20 8.65
CA ALA A 96 8.27 9.60 9.49
C ALA A 96 9.61 9.10 8.96
N ASP A 97 9.62 7.92 8.34
CA ASP A 97 10.81 7.31 7.74
C ASP A 97 11.15 7.95 6.37
N LEU A 98 10.13 8.28 5.58
CA LEU A 98 10.30 8.93 4.27
C LEU A 98 10.78 10.39 4.31
N ASN A 99 10.74 11.06 5.46
CA ASN A 99 11.08 12.50 5.61
C ASN A 99 12.41 12.73 6.32
#